data_AF-A0AA37VAR8-F1
#
_entry.id   AF-A0AA37VAR8-F1
#
_cell.length_a   1.000
_cell.length_b   1.000
_cell.length_c   1.000
_cell.angle_alpha   90.00
_cell.angle_beta   90.00
_cell.angle_gamma   90.00
#
_symmetry.space_group_name_H-M   'P 1'
#
loop_
_entity.id
_entity.type
_entity.pdbx_description
1 polymer ?
#
loop_
_entity_poly.entity_id
_entity_poly.type
_entity_poly.pdbx_seq_one_letter_code
_entity_poly.pdbx_strand_id
1 'polypeptide(L)'
;MRLLDTSPEGEGEFADCLAIVQRIDDHDEESWYQEWMRSADAMRAEAFAAANAGSPDTARRKWLRAIDLYDVAASPFSSCLMRQAEVAAGIRVCAVDCLNAGVPQGEVVTIPWRADYSLEAYFLPAPDRNGPAPTVVCVCEPGQRKEKSLVKFAGQAAERGLSLLVVDLLGPGPASRFDEIVGRRDLETAIGSIMDYVCEREDVDDARIAILADDWSSSFVARGIARDPRYAAAVCDAGLWDIHERVCLSRRLTPDERAGLPSASDCRVARQIMCPVLVAFPESGWLRADIAARLVAQMKREHLDVTLEILASQRGGASDDAPASAAVLDWIAARLASAPKLRS
;
A
#
# COMPACT_ATOMS: atom_id res chain seq x y z
N MET A 1 -8.20 14.98 0.26
CA MET A 1 -9.53 14.91 -0.38
C MET A 1 -9.32 14.36 -1.79
N ARG A 2 -9.48 13.04 -2.00
CA ARG A 2 -9.44 12.42 -3.34
C ARG A 2 -10.55 13.05 -4.17
N LEU A 3 -10.21 13.87 -5.16
CA LEU A 3 -11.15 14.91 -5.62
C LEU A 3 -11.63 14.85 -7.05
N LEU A 4 -11.09 13.99 -7.93
CA LEU A 4 -11.55 13.97 -9.32
C LEU A 4 -11.44 12.56 -9.93
N ASP A 5 -12.29 11.64 -9.51
CA ASP A 5 -12.65 10.52 -10.38
C ASP A 5 -13.81 10.98 -11.28
N THR A 6 -13.65 10.88 -12.60
CA THR A 6 -14.68 11.24 -13.59
C THR A 6 -15.77 10.17 -13.74
N SER A 7 -15.73 9.12 -12.92
CA SER A 7 -16.81 8.15 -12.83
C SER A 7 -18.08 8.79 -12.23
N PRO A 8 -19.28 8.30 -12.58
CA PRO A 8 -20.53 8.76 -11.94
C PRO A 8 -20.53 8.58 -10.42
N GLU A 9 -19.76 7.60 -9.92
CA GLU A 9 -19.52 7.38 -8.50
C GLU A 9 -18.65 8.50 -7.91
N GLY A 10 -17.56 8.88 -8.59
CA GLY A 10 -16.69 9.99 -8.21
C GLY A 10 -17.39 11.36 -8.19
N GLU A 11 -18.29 11.63 -9.14
CA GLU A 11 -19.11 12.85 -9.14
C GLU A 11 -20.08 12.91 -7.94
N GLY A 12 -20.68 11.78 -7.59
CA GLY A 12 -21.52 11.66 -6.39
C GLY A 12 -20.73 11.88 -5.11
N GLU A 13 -19.55 11.27 -5.01
CA GLU A 13 -18.66 11.45 -3.87
C GLU A 13 -18.18 12.89 -3.69
N PHE A 14 -17.95 13.61 -4.79
CA PHE A 14 -17.60 15.02 -4.76
C PHE A 14 -18.76 15.87 -4.21
N ALA A 15 -19.97 15.64 -4.71
CA ALA A 15 -21.16 16.36 -4.24
C ALA A 15 -21.41 16.12 -2.75
N ASP A 16 -21.21 14.89 -2.27
CA ASP A 16 -21.30 14.54 -0.85
C ASP A 16 -20.28 15.31 -0.01
N CYS A 17 -19.01 15.34 -0.43
CA CYS A 17 -17.97 16.11 0.25
C CYS A 17 -18.31 17.60 0.32
N LEU A 18 -18.79 18.19 -0.78
CA LEU A 18 -19.19 19.59 -0.83
C LEU A 18 -20.36 19.86 0.12
N ALA A 19 -21.34 18.96 0.19
CA ALA A 19 -22.47 19.06 1.10
C ALA A 19 -22.04 18.93 2.58
N ILE A 20 -20.96 18.20 2.88
CA ILE A 20 -20.36 18.16 4.23
C ILE A 20 -19.69 19.49 4.55
N VAL A 21 -18.82 19.97 3.65
CA VAL A 21 -18.08 21.23 3.83
C VAL A 21 -19.01 22.42 4.01
N GLN A 22 -20.15 22.48 3.31
CA GLN A 22 -21.14 23.54 3.45
C GLN A 22 -21.79 23.63 4.85
N ARG A 23 -21.65 22.61 5.69
CA ARG A 23 -22.19 22.60 7.07
C ARG A 23 -21.13 22.95 8.11
N ILE A 24 -19.86 23.05 7.71
CA ILE A 24 -18.76 23.39 8.59
C ILE A 24 -18.80 24.90 8.86
N ASP A 25 -18.78 25.29 10.13
CA ASP A 25 -18.66 26.67 10.56
C ASP A 25 -17.18 27.06 10.65
N ASP A 26 -16.77 28.02 9.81
CA ASP A 26 -15.40 28.54 9.76
C ASP A 26 -14.95 29.20 11.09
N HIS A 27 -15.88 29.50 12.00
CA HIS A 27 -15.60 30.10 13.31
C HIS A 27 -15.53 29.08 14.45
N ASP A 28 -15.84 27.81 14.19
CA ASP A 28 -15.77 26.73 15.18
C ASP A 28 -14.74 25.69 14.75
N GLU A 29 -13.59 25.70 15.44
CA GLU A 29 -12.50 24.75 15.22
C GLU A 29 -12.96 23.29 15.40
N GLU A 30 -14.06 23.04 16.11
CA GLU A 30 -14.61 21.69 16.29
C GLU A 30 -15.52 21.22 15.15
N SER A 31 -16.10 22.17 14.42
CA SER A 31 -17.14 21.91 13.43
C SER A 31 -16.65 20.95 12.33
N TRP A 32 -15.39 21.08 11.92
CA TRP A 32 -14.77 20.12 10.99
C TRP A 32 -14.85 18.69 11.50
N TYR A 33 -14.31 18.44 12.70
CA TYR A 33 -14.24 17.09 13.26
C TYR A 33 -15.65 16.48 13.38
N GLN A 34 -16.59 17.24 13.95
CA GLN A 34 -17.95 16.80 14.17
C GLN A 34 -18.69 16.47 12.89
N GLU A 35 -18.60 17.33 11.87
CA GLU A 35 -19.35 17.14 10.63
C GLU A 35 -18.82 15.98 9.79
N TRP A 36 -17.51 15.77 9.76
CA TRP A 36 -16.92 14.61 9.09
C TRP A 36 -17.18 13.31 9.86
N MET A 37 -17.02 13.29 11.19
CA MET A 37 -17.37 12.13 12.02
C MET A 37 -18.83 11.73 11.84
N ARG A 38 -19.75 12.70 11.94
CA ARG A 38 -21.20 12.47 11.76
C ARG A 38 -21.52 11.88 10.38
N SER A 39 -20.82 12.34 9.35
CA SER A 39 -21.01 11.85 7.97
C SER A 39 -20.43 10.44 7.79
N ALA A 40 -19.28 10.15 8.41
CA ALA A 40 -18.68 8.82 8.42
C ALA A 40 -19.57 7.80 9.16
N ASP A 41 -20.13 8.20 10.30
CA ASP A 41 -21.08 7.39 11.06
C ASP A 41 -22.36 7.07 10.28
N ALA A 42 -22.92 8.07 9.60
CA ALA A 42 -24.08 7.88 8.73
C ALA A 42 -23.77 6.91 7.58
N MET A 43 -22.62 7.08 6.91
CA MET A 43 -22.19 6.18 5.83
C MET A 43 -21.98 4.74 6.32
N ARG A 44 -21.40 4.58 7.52
CA ARG A 44 -21.26 3.27 8.18
C ARG A 44 -22.62 2.63 8.46
N ALA A 45 -23.60 3.40 8.96
CA ALA A 45 -24.94 2.89 9.21
C ALA A 45 -25.66 2.46 7.92
N GLU A 46 -25.49 3.22 6.83
CA GLU A 46 -26.01 2.85 5.51
C GLU A 46 -25.34 1.59 4.95
N ALA A 47 -24.03 1.41 5.18
CA ALA A 47 -23.32 0.18 4.81
C ALA A 47 -23.94 -1.04 5.51
N PHE A 48 -24.17 -0.94 6.82
CA PHE A 48 -24.81 -1.99 7.60
C PHE A 48 -26.24 -2.30 7.10
N ALA A 49 -27.02 -1.26 6.78
CA ALA A 49 -28.36 -1.43 6.21
C ALA A 49 -28.31 -2.14 4.84
N ALA A 50 -27.36 -1.78 3.97
CA ALA A 50 -27.18 -2.43 2.68
C ALA A 50 -26.79 -3.91 2.82
N ALA A 51 -25.94 -4.26 3.79
CA ALA A 51 -25.58 -5.64 4.08
C ALA A 51 -26.79 -6.46 4.52
N ASN A 52 -27.60 -5.93 5.44
CA ASN A 52 -28.84 -6.58 5.91
C ASN A 52 -29.90 -6.70 4.82
N ALA A 53 -29.90 -5.81 3.83
CA ALA A 53 -30.75 -5.87 2.65
C ALA A 53 -30.25 -6.87 1.59
N GLY A 54 -29.17 -7.61 1.84
CA GLY A 54 -28.61 -8.59 0.90
C GLY A 54 -27.80 -7.98 -0.24
N SER A 55 -27.22 -6.78 -0.04
CA SER A 55 -26.39 -6.08 -1.01
C SER A 55 -24.93 -5.93 -0.50
N PRO A 56 -24.16 -7.02 -0.39
CA PRO A 56 -22.82 -7.00 0.23
C PRO A 56 -21.81 -6.10 -0.52
N ASP A 57 -21.84 -6.05 -1.85
CA ASP A 57 -20.92 -5.19 -2.62
C ASP A 57 -21.19 -3.71 -2.36
N THR A 58 -22.46 -3.32 -2.28
CA THR A 58 -22.86 -1.96 -1.91
C THR A 58 -22.43 -1.64 -0.49
N ALA A 59 -22.59 -2.58 0.44
CA ALA A 59 -22.14 -2.41 1.82
C ALA A 59 -20.63 -2.21 1.90
N ARG A 60 -19.83 -3.03 1.20
CA ARG A 60 -18.37 -2.92 1.12
C ARG A 60 -17.93 -1.56 0.58
N ARG A 61 -18.50 -1.08 -0.53
CA ARG A 61 -18.20 0.26 -1.06
C ARG A 61 -18.49 1.35 -0.03
N LYS A 62 -19.63 1.28 0.67
CA LYS A 62 -20.00 2.25 1.72
C LYS A 62 -19.08 2.18 2.94
N TRP A 63 -18.65 1.00 3.41
CA TRP A 63 -17.67 0.91 4.49
C TRP A 63 -16.30 1.48 4.09
N LEU A 64 -15.82 1.18 2.89
CA LEU A 64 -14.58 1.78 2.38
C LEU A 64 -14.70 3.31 2.28
N ARG A 65 -15.87 3.82 1.85
CA ARG A 65 -16.15 5.25 1.84
C ARG A 65 -16.18 5.85 3.25
N ALA A 66 -16.77 5.17 4.22
CA ALA A 66 -16.78 5.61 5.61
C ALA A 66 -15.35 5.72 6.18
N ILE A 67 -14.44 4.80 5.82
CA ILE A 67 -13.02 4.89 6.20
C ILE A 67 -12.40 6.20 5.70
N ASP A 68 -12.60 6.55 4.42
CA ASP A 68 -12.08 7.81 3.87
C ASP A 68 -12.66 9.04 4.59
N LEU A 69 -13.95 9.03 4.93
CA LEU A 69 -14.59 10.13 5.69
C LEU A 69 -14.01 10.27 7.11
N TYR A 70 -13.78 9.16 7.79
CA TYR A 70 -13.12 9.14 9.09
C TYR A 70 -11.68 9.69 9.02
N ASP A 71 -10.91 9.31 8.01
CA ASP A 71 -9.53 9.78 7.81
C ASP A 71 -9.50 11.32 7.57
N VAL A 72 -10.46 11.83 6.79
CA VAL A 72 -10.62 13.28 6.59
C VAL A 72 -10.96 14.00 7.90
N ALA A 73 -11.78 13.41 8.78
CA ALA A 73 -12.10 13.98 10.08
C ALA A 73 -10.85 14.19 10.95
N ALA A 74 -9.89 13.27 10.89
CA ALA A 74 -8.63 13.32 11.65
C ALA A 74 -7.59 14.31 11.10
N SER A 75 -7.69 14.71 9.83
CA SER A 75 -6.61 15.42 9.12
C SER A 75 -6.11 16.70 9.81
N PRO A 76 -6.97 17.62 10.31
CA PRO A 76 -6.51 18.82 11.01
C PRO A 76 -6.02 18.56 12.45
N PHE A 77 -6.36 17.41 13.05
CA PHE A 77 -6.19 17.12 14.47
C PHE A 77 -5.16 16.03 14.74
N SER A 78 -4.06 16.01 13.98
CA SER A 78 -2.98 15.03 14.12
C SER A 78 -2.36 14.98 15.52
N SER A 79 -2.41 16.08 16.28
CA SER A 79 -1.89 16.17 17.65
C SER A 79 -2.88 15.76 18.75
N CYS A 80 -4.18 15.56 18.43
CA CYS A 80 -5.21 15.23 19.43
C CYS A 80 -5.40 13.71 19.55
N LEU A 81 -4.67 13.07 20.46
CA LEU A 81 -4.67 11.60 20.62
C LEU A 81 -6.06 11.00 20.87
N MET A 82 -6.94 11.71 21.57
CA MET A 82 -8.30 11.24 21.85
C MET A 82 -9.13 11.12 20.57
N ARG A 83 -9.07 12.13 19.69
CA ARG A 83 -9.77 12.11 18.39
C ARG A 83 -9.18 11.07 17.45
N GLN A 84 -7.85 10.95 17.44
CA GLN A 84 -7.17 9.92 16.67
C GLN A 84 -7.62 8.52 17.08
N ALA A 85 -7.80 8.28 18.39
CA ALA A 85 -8.27 6.98 18.89
C ALA A 85 -9.72 6.69 18.49
N GLU A 86 -10.61 7.69 18.55
CA GLU A 86 -12.01 7.54 18.15
C GLU A 86 -12.15 7.29 16.64
N VAL A 87 -11.46 8.09 15.82
CA VAL A 87 -11.38 7.90 14.36
C VAL A 87 -10.82 6.52 14.01
N ALA A 88 -9.71 6.11 14.64
CA ALA A 88 -9.11 4.80 14.40
C ALA A 88 -10.06 3.64 14.76
N ALA A 89 -10.86 3.79 15.82
CA ALA A 89 -11.86 2.79 16.19
C ALA A 89 -12.97 2.69 15.12
N GLY A 90 -13.48 3.83 14.63
CA GLY A 90 -14.47 3.87 13.55
C GLY A 90 -13.94 3.22 12.26
N ILE A 91 -12.72 3.58 11.85
CA ILE A 91 -12.00 3.01 10.71
C ILE A 91 -11.86 1.49 10.85
N ARG A 92 -11.42 1.00 12.02
CA ARG A 92 -11.23 -0.43 12.28
C ARG A 92 -12.53 -1.21 12.16
N VAL A 93 -13.63 -0.70 12.69
CA VAL A 93 -14.95 -1.34 12.57
C VAL A 93 -15.35 -1.45 11.10
N CYS A 94 -15.28 -0.35 10.34
CA CYS A 94 -15.60 -0.37 8.91
C CYS A 94 -14.73 -1.35 8.12
N ALA A 95 -13.43 -1.42 8.42
CA ALA A 95 -12.52 -2.33 7.75
C ALA A 95 -12.88 -3.79 8.02
N VAL A 96 -13.12 -4.17 9.27
CA VAL A 96 -13.51 -5.53 9.65
C VAL A 96 -14.86 -5.92 9.04
N ASP A 97 -15.85 -5.02 9.07
CA ASP A 97 -17.16 -5.29 8.48
C ASP A 97 -17.07 -5.43 6.95
N CYS A 98 -16.22 -4.62 6.29
CA CYS A 98 -15.94 -4.76 4.86
C CYS A 98 -15.32 -6.12 4.51
N LEU A 99 -14.41 -6.64 5.35
CA LEU A 99 -13.85 -7.99 5.18
C LEU A 99 -14.92 -9.06 5.36
N ASN A 100 -15.76 -8.92 6.38
CA ASN A 100 -16.81 -9.88 6.72
C ASN A 100 -17.91 -9.99 5.67
N ALA A 101 -18.20 -8.89 4.96
CA ALA A 101 -19.20 -8.87 3.91
C ALA A 101 -18.71 -9.41 2.55
N GLY A 102 -17.41 -9.69 2.41
CA GLY A 102 -16.85 -10.28 1.20
C GLY A 102 -17.34 -11.71 0.96
N VAL A 103 -17.43 -12.10 -0.31
CA VAL A 103 -17.63 -13.50 -0.70
C VAL A 103 -16.56 -13.86 -1.74
N PRO A 104 -15.55 -14.67 -1.38
CA PRO A 104 -15.29 -15.26 -0.05
C PRO A 104 -14.97 -14.23 1.05
N GLN A 105 -15.22 -14.60 2.31
CA GLN A 105 -14.99 -13.73 3.46
C GLN A 105 -13.48 -13.42 3.63
N GLY A 106 -13.16 -12.15 3.88
CA GLY A 106 -11.82 -11.72 4.26
C GLY A 106 -11.53 -11.91 5.75
N GLU A 107 -10.29 -11.64 6.15
CA GLU A 107 -9.81 -11.94 7.50
C GLU A 107 -8.77 -10.94 7.99
N VAL A 108 -8.79 -10.71 9.31
CA VAL A 108 -7.68 -10.07 10.02
C VAL A 108 -6.69 -11.15 10.40
N VAL A 109 -5.46 -10.99 9.97
CA VAL A 109 -4.43 -12.01 10.13
C VAL A 109 -3.23 -11.46 10.89
N THR A 110 -2.61 -12.33 11.70
CA THR A 110 -1.42 -11.99 12.47
C THR A 110 -0.23 -12.76 11.89
N ILE A 111 0.80 -12.03 11.48
CA ILE A 111 1.99 -12.60 10.84
C ILE A 111 3.14 -12.60 11.87
N PRO A 112 3.63 -13.77 12.30
CA PRO A 112 4.79 -13.86 13.15
C PRO A 112 6.01 -13.29 12.42
N TRP A 113 6.69 -12.32 13.04
CA TRP A 113 7.96 -11.79 12.51
C TRP A 113 9.07 -11.89 13.55
N ARG A 114 8.79 -11.48 14.79
CA ARG A 114 9.72 -11.55 15.90
C ARG A 114 9.04 -12.19 17.11
N ALA A 115 9.86 -12.68 18.05
CA ALA A 115 9.35 -13.28 19.28
C ALA A 115 8.47 -12.31 20.10
N ASP A 116 8.76 -11.01 20.07
CA ASP A 116 8.04 -9.97 20.82
C ASP A 116 7.16 -9.07 19.93
N TYR A 117 7.05 -9.37 18.63
CA TYR A 117 6.33 -8.51 17.69
C TYR A 117 5.82 -9.27 16.47
N SER A 118 4.51 -9.18 16.27
CA SER A 118 3.82 -9.70 15.09
C SER A 118 3.26 -8.54 14.27
N LEU A 119 3.25 -8.71 12.94
CA LEU A 119 2.55 -7.80 12.05
C LEU A 119 1.06 -8.15 12.05
N GLU A 120 0.23 -7.17 11.75
CA GLU A 120 -1.19 -7.39 11.49
C GLU A 120 -1.50 -7.01 10.05
N ALA A 121 -2.32 -7.83 9.40
CA ALA A 121 -2.70 -7.62 8.02
C ALA A 121 -4.18 -7.92 7.80
N TYR A 122 -4.68 -7.44 6.67
CA TYR A 122 -5.97 -7.82 6.14
C TYR A 122 -5.77 -8.68 4.90
N PHE A 123 -6.34 -9.88 4.90
CA PHE A 123 -6.35 -10.75 3.74
C PHE A 123 -7.75 -10.75 3.11
N LEU A 124 -7.81 -10.39 1.84
CA LEU A 124 -9.00 -10.41 1.01
C LEU A 124 -8.78 -11.47 -0.07
N PRO A 125 -9.52 -12.58 -0.03
CA PRO A 125 -9.42 -13.58 -1.08
C PRO A 125 -9.93 -13.06 -2.41
N ALA A 126 -9.35 -13.55 -3.51
CA ALA A 126 -9.88 -13.30 -4.85
C ALA A 126 -11.37 -13.73 -4.95
N PRO A 127 -12.23 -12.93 -5.59
CA PRO A 127 -13.61 -13.32 -5.84
C PRO A 127 -13.66 -14.53 -6.79
N ASP A 128 -14.70 -15.35 -6.65
CA ASP A 128 -14.99 -16.49 -7.52
C ASP A 128 -13.82 -17.47 -7.73
N ARG A 129 -12.89 -17.54 -6.77
CA ARG A 129 -11.72 -18.42 -6.88
C ARG A 129 -12.14 -19.89 -6.97
N ASN A 130 -11.53 -20.63 -7.90
CA ASN A 130 -11.69 -22.07 -8.03
C ASN A 130 -10.36 -22.78 -7.71
N GLY A 131 -9.91 -22.62 -6.46
CA GLY A 131 -8.61 -23.08 -5.96
C GLY A 131 -7.68 -21.93 -5.55
N PRO A 132 -6.37 -22.22 -5.39
CA PRO A 132 -5.36 -21.24 -5.04
C PRO A 132 -5.31 -20.05 -6.01
N ALA A 133 -5.30 -18.84 -5.47
CA ALA A 133 -5.39 -17.60 -6.25
C ALA A 133 -4.05 -16.84 -6.30
N PRO A 134 -3.76 -16.14 -7.42
CA PRO A 134 -2.64 -15.21 -7.46
C PRO A 134 -2.82 -14.11 -6.41
N THR A 135 -1.74 -13.74 -5.73
CA THR A 135 -1.83 -12.87 -4.55
C THR A 135 -0.90 -11.66 -4.67
N VAL A 136 -1.40 -10.49 -4.26
CA VAL A 136 -0.62 -9.27 -4.11
C VAL A 136 -0.48 -8.92 -2.64
N VAL A 137 0.76 -8.79 -2.20
CA VAL A 137 1.12 -8.27 -0.87
C VAL A 137 1.34 -6.77 -0.98
N CYS A 138 0.49 -5.97 -0.35
CA CYS A 138 0.68 -4.52 -0.22
C CYS A 138 1.32 -4.21 1.14
N VAL A 139 2.55 -3.66 1.10
CA VAL A 139 3.27 -3.22 2.29
C VAL A 139 3.10 -1.72 2.46
N CYS A 140 2.35 -1.34 3.49
CA CYS A 140 2.03 0.06 3.76
C CYS A 140 3.27 0.89 4.11
N GLU A 141 3.17 2.18 3.82
CA GLU A 141 4.17 3.14 4.28
C GLU A 141 4.29 3.08 5.81
N PRO A 142 5.51 3.13 6.37
CA PRO A 142 5.68 3.23 7.80
C PRO A 142 4.90 4.42 8.36
N GLY A 143 4.09 4.18 9.40
CA GLY A 143 3.30 5.21 10.09
C GLY A 143 1.89 5.33 9.54
N GLN A 144 1.60 4.72 8.39
CA GLN A 144 0.25 4.54 7.87
C GLN A 144 -0.32 3.20 8.34
N ARG A 145 -1.63 3.18 8.56
CA ARG A 145 -2.40 1.97 8.88
C ARG A 145 -2.91 1.31 7.59
N LYS A 146 -3.04 -0.02 7.60
CA LYS A 146 -3.44 -0.83 6.43
C LYS A 146 -4.80 -0.45 5.82
N GLU A 147 -5.68 0.19 6.57
CA GLU A 147 -7.01 0.63 6.12
C GLU A 147 -6.93 1.60 4.94
N LYS A 148 -5.91 2.47 4.87
CA LYS A 148 -5.73 3.37 3.74
C LYS A 148 -5.45 2.61 2.43
N SER A 149 -4.57 1.62 2.52
CA SER A 149 -4.24 0.72 1.42
C SER A 149 -5.39 -0.23 1.07
N LEU A 150 -6.20 -0.62 2.07
CA LEU A 150 -7.44 -1.37 1.85
C LEU A 150 -8.39 -0.59 0.93
N VAL A 151 -8.66 0.69 1.23
CA VAL A 151 -9.51 1.53 0.36
C VAL A 151 -8.89 1.67 -1.03
N LYS A 152 -7.56 1.86 -1.12
CA LYS A 152 -6.86 2.05 -2.39
C LYS A 152 -6.92 0.81 -3.31
N PHE A 153 -6.77 -0.40 -2.77
CA PHE A 153 -6.47 -1.59 -3.57
C PHE A 153 -7.54 -2.69 -3.55
N ALA A 154 -8.47 -2.71 -2.59
CA ALA A 154 -9.41 -3.84 -2.43
C ALA A 154 -10.29 -4.07 -3.68
N GLY A 155 -10.90 -3.02 -4.23
CA GLY A 155 -11.72 -3.13 -5.44
C GLY A 155 -10.89 -3.52 -6.67
N GLN A 156 -9.78 -2.82 -6.87
CA GLN A 156 -8.88 -3.02 -8.02
C GLN A 156 -8.26 -4.42 -8.07
N ALA A 157 -7.93 -5.01 -6.91
CA ALA A 157 -7.43 -6.38 -6.83
C ALA A 157 -8.54 -7.40 -7.14
N ALA A 158 -9.74 -7.20 -6.60
CA ALA A 158 -10.89 -8.06 -6.82
C ALA A 158 -11.29 -8.10 -8.31
N GLU A 159 -11.34 -6.94 -8.99
CA GLU A 159 -11.63 -6.83 -10.43
C GLU A 159 -10.66 -7.62 -11.31
N ARG A 160 -9.44 -7.86 -10.82
CA ARG A 160 -8.38 -8.60 -11.51
C ARG A 160 -8.27 -10.06 -11.06
N GLY A 161 -9.16 -10.53 -10.19
CA GLY A 161 -9.14 -11.88 -9.66
C GLY A 161 -7.90 -12.17 -8.80
N LEU A 162 -7.36 -11.14 -8.13
CA LEU A 162 -6.21 -11.24 -7.24
C LEU A 162 -6.67 -11.30 -5.79
N SER A 163 -6.07 -12.18 -4.99
CA SER A 163 -6.12 -12.05 -3.53
C SER A 163 -5.23 -10.88 -3.12
N LEU A 164 -5.60 -10.18 -2.06
CA LEU A 164 -4.89 -9.01 -1.55
C LEU A 164 -4.55 -9.21 -0.09
N LEU A 165 -3.26 -9.11 0.26
CA LEU A 165 -2.79 -9.04 1.64
C LEU A 165 -2.28 -7.63 1.91
N VAL A 166 -2.94 -6.87 2.78
CA VAL A 166 -2.51 -5.52 3.15
C VAL A 166 -1.89 -5.53 4.53
N VAL A 167 -0.59 -5.22 4.62
CA VAL A 167 0.21 -5.33 5.84
C VAL A 167 0.70 -3.95 6.26
N ASP A 168 0.60 -3.63 7.55
CA ASP A 168 1.25 -2.47 8.15
C ASP A 168 2.26 -2.88 9.24
N LEU A 169 3.21 -1.99 9.53
CA LEU A 169 4.27 -2.23 10.52
C LEU A 169 3.86 -1.87 11.95
N LEU A 170 2.63 -1.38 12.17
CA LEU A 170 2.15 -0.90 13.47
C LEU A 170 1.61 -2.03 14.36
N GLY A 171 1.43 -3.23 13.79
CA GLY A 171 1.04 -4.43 14.52
C GLY A 171 -0.44 -4.41 14.98
N PRO A 172 -0.88 -5.42 15.74
CA PRO A 172 -2.29 -5.62 16.09
C PRO A 172 -2.82 -4.67 17.17
N GLY A 173 -1.96 -3.82 17.74
CA GLY A 173 -2.31 -2.94 18.85
C GLY A 173 -2.58 -1.49 18.44
N PRO A 174 -3.32 -0.73 19.26
CA PRO A 174 -3.44 0.72 19.10
C PRO A 174 -2.13 1.44 19.41
N ALA A 175 -1.28 0.84 20.25
CA ALA A 175 0.03 1.35 20.61
C ALA A 175 1.02 1.16 19.45
N SER A 176 1.44 2.27 18.87
CA SER A 176 2.46 2.32 17.84
C SER A 176 3.85 2.19 18.47
N ARG A 177 4.60 1.13 18.13
CA ARG A 177 6.06 1.04 18.38
C ARG A 177 6.84 1.62 17.19
N PHE A 178 6.28 2.61 16.49
CA PHE A 178 6.79 3.08 15.20
C PHE A 178 8.30 3.36 15.19
N ASP A 179 8.80 4.25 16.06
CA ASP A 179 10.22 4.60 16.08
C ASP A 179 11.12 3.39 16.36
N GLU A 180 10.66 2.50 17.24
CA GLU A 180 11.39 1.28 17.58
C GLU A 180 11.44 0.31 16.39
N ILE A 181 10.34 0.12 15.68
CA ILE A 181 10.20 -0.83 14.57
C ILE A 181 10.89 -0.31 13.31
N VAL A 182 10.68 0.96 12.99
CA VAL A 182 11.19 1.59 11.78
C VAL A 182 12.68 1.91 11.89
N GLY A 183 13.17 2.26 13.07
CA GLY A 183 14.59 2.49 13.32
C GLY A 183 15.46 1.21 13.29
N ARG A 184 14.86 0.04 13.05
CA ARG A 184 15.59 -1.23 13.06
C ARG A 184 16.45 -1.43 11.82
N ARG A 185 17.56 -2.12 12.04
CA ARG A 185 18.49 -2.52 10.96
C ARG A 185 18.04 -3.77 10.20
N ASP A 186 17.11 -4.55 10.76
CA ASP A 186 16.61 -5.80 10.21
C ASP A 186 15.17 -5.67 9.71
N LEU A 187 14.68 -4.45 9.46
CA LEU A 187 13.31 -4.19 9.03
C LEU A 187 12.95 -4.98 7.76
N GLU A 188 13.91 -5.17 6.85
CA GLU A 188 13.70 -5.95 5.63
C GLU A 188 13.39 -7.44 5.87
N THR A 189 13.68 -7.97 7.07
CA THR A 189 13.35 -9.37 7.41
C THR A 189 11.85 -9.60 7.57
N ALA A 190 11.06 -8.53 7.79
CA ALA A 190 9.60 -8.59 7.78
C ALA A 190 9.05 -9.11 6.45
N ILE A 191 9.73 -8.82 5.34
CA ILE A 191 9.31 -9.27 4.00
C ILE A 191 9.38 -10.78 3.88
N GLY A 192 10.44 -11.41 4.40
CA GLY A 192 10.55 -12.87 4.42
C GLY A 192 9.46 -13.51 5.27
N SER A 193 9.16 -12.95 6.45
CA SER A 193 8.08 -13.43 7.32
C SER A 193 6.69 -13.28 6.69
N ILE A 194 6.45 -12.19 5.97
CA ILE A 194 5.21 -12.03 5.19
C ILE A 194 5.15 -13.12 4.14
N MET A 195 6.23 -13.36 3.39
CA MET A 195 6.27 -14.39 2.36
C MET A 195 6.02 -15.80 2.92
N ASP A 196 6.67 -16.14 4.04
CA ASP A 196 6.46 -17.42 4.73
C ASP A 196 4.99 -17.62 5.08
N TYR A 197 4.34 -16.59 5.66
CA TYR A 197 2.92 -16.63 5.95
C TYR A 197 2.05 -16.86 4.71
N VAL A 198 2.33 -16.16 3.60
CA VAL A 198 1.48 -16.31 2.40
C VAL A 198 1.63 -17.70 1.78
N CYS A 199 2.84 -18.27 1.78
CA CYS A 199 3.11 -19.61 1.25
C CYS A 199 2.53 -20.75 2.10
N GLU A 200 2.22 -20.51 3.38
CA GLU A 200 1.57 -21.51 4.22
C GLU A 200 0.05 -21.63 3.95
N ARG A 201 -0.51 -20.76 3.10
CA ARG A 201 -1.95 -20.72 2.83
C ARG A 201 -2.36 -21.61 1.67
N GLU A 202 -3.33 -22.48 1.90
CA GLU A 202 -3.89 -23.35 0.85
C GLU A 202 -4.69 -22.59 -0.23
N ASP A 203 -5.13 -21.36 0.05
CA ASP A 203 -5.90 -20.54 -0.88
C ASP A 203 -5.03 -19.57 -1.71
N VAL A 204 -3.70 -19.66 -1.59
CA VAL A 204 -2.72 -18.85 -2.33
C VAL A 204 -1.90 -19.70 -3.28
N ASP A 205 -1.71 -19.20 -4.50
CA ASP A 205 -0.80 -19.81 -5.47
C ASP A 205 0.63 -19.30 -5.26
N ASP A 206 1.47 -20.12 -4.63
CA ASP A 206 2.86 -19.79 -4.27
C ASP A 206 3.75 -19.41 -5.46
N ALA A 207 3.40 -19.84 -6.68
CA ALA A 207 4.14 -19.46 -7.88
C ALA A 207 3.74 -18.08 -8.41
N ARG A 208 2.66 -17.49 -7.87
CA ARG A 208 2.04 -16.24 -8.36
C ARG A 208 1.80 -15.24 -7.22
N ILE A 209 2.85 -14.96 -6.47
CA ILE A 209 2.85 -13.93 -5.42
C ILE A 209 3.62 -12.70 -5.90
N ALA A 210 2.97 -11.53 -5.89
CA ALA A 210 3.61 -10.24 -6.12
C ALA A 210 3.64 -9.41 -4.83
N ILE A 211 4.56 -8.46 -4.77
CA ILE A 211 4.64 -7.48 -3.69
C ILE A 211 4.63 -6.05 -4.22
N LEU A 212 3.90 -5.18 -3.53
CA LEU A 212 3.66 -3.79 -3.89
C LEU A 212 3.99 -2.90 -2.69
N ALA A 213 4.86 -1.92 -2.92
CA ALA A 213 5.28 -0.95 -1.93
C ALA A 213 5.55 0.41 -2.59
N ASP A 214 4.95 1.45 -2.04
CA ASP A 214 5.08 2.84 -2.50
C ASP A 214 5.89 3.67 -1.49
N ASP A 215 6.39 4.82 -1.94
CA ASP A 215 7.06 5.82 -1.13
C ASP A 215 8.22 5.25 -0.27
N TRP A 216 8.12 5.44 1.05
CA TRP A 216 9.18 5.09 1.98
C TRP A 216 9.29 3.57 2.19
N SER A 217 8.20 2.81 1.98
CA SER A 217 8.26 1.35 2.13
C SER A 217 9.01 0.66 0.98
N SER A 218 9.01 1.29 -0.20
CA SER A 218 9.66 0.75 -1.40
C SER A 218 11.13 0.34 -1.17
N SER A 219 11.90 1.13 -0.41
CA SER A 219 13.33 0.87 -0.19
C SER A 219 13.59 -0.35 0.69
N PHE A 220 12.87 -0.51 1.82
CA PHE A 220 13.07 -1.68 2.68
C PHE A 220 12.47 -2.95 2.06
N VAL A 221 11.41 -2.80 1.27
CA VAL A 221 10.83 -3.89 0.47
C VAL A 221 11.84 -4.35 -0.59
N ALA A 222 12.47 -3.43 -1.32
CA ALA A 222 13.53 -3.77 -2.29
C ALA A 222 14.69 -4.55 -1.63
N ARG A 223 15.12 -4.14 -0.43
CA ARG A 223 16.11 -4.91 0.36
C ARG A 223 15.62 -6.29 0.78
N GLY A 224 14.33 -6.42 1.11
CA GLY A 224 13.72 -7.69 1.51
C GLY A 224 13.64 -8.67 0.35
N ILE A 225 13.08 -8.25 -0.79
CA ILE A 225 12.96 -9.10 -1.98
C ILE A 225 14.31 -9.44 -2.61
N ALA A 226 15.33 -8.59 -2.44
CA ALA A 226 16.71 -8.92 -2.82
C ALA A 226 17.27 -10.12 -2.01
N ARG A 227 16.66 -10.49 -0.88
CA ARG A 227 17.03 -11.67 -0.08
C ARG A 227 16.05 -12.82 -0.21
N ASP A 228 14.93 -12.63 -0.92
CA ASP A 228 13.87 -13.61 -1.05
C ASP A 228 13.43 -13.77 -2.52
N PRO A 229 13.89 -14.84 -3.20
CA PRO A 229 13.65 -15.00 -4.63
C PRO A 229 12.24 -15.53 -4.96
N ARG A 230 11.38 -15.75 -3.96
CA ARG A 230 10.08 -16.39 -4.17
C ARG A 230 9.04 -15.49 -4.83
N TYR A 231 9.23 -14.16 -4.79
CA TYR A 231 8.28 -13.24 -5.43
C TYR A 231 8.32 -13.38 -6.95
N ALA A 232 7.16 -13.47 -7.59
CA ALA A 232 7.01 -13.56 -9.04
C ALA A 232 7.06 -12.17 -9.72
N ALA A 233 6.73 -11.10 -8.99
CA ALA A 233 6.85 -9.72 -9.44
C ALA A 233 6.93 -8.76 -8.24
N ALA A 234 7.54 -7.60 -8.43
CA ALA A 234 7.59 -6.57 -7.40
C ALA A 234 7.32 -5.17 -7.95
N VAL A 235 6.71 -4.32 -7.14
CA VAL A 235 6.57 -2.89 -7.39
C VAL A 235 7.24 -2.17 -6.23
N CYS A 236 8.39 -1.55 -6.51
CA CYS A 236 9.24 -0.89 -5.50
C CYS A 236 10.28 0.00 -6.19
N ASP A 237 11.16 0.63 -5.41
CA ASP A 237 12.19 1.55 -5.93
C ASP A 237 13.38 0.81 -6.55
N ALA A 238 13.39 -0.53 -6.50
CA ALA A 238 14.48 -1.38 -6.98
C ALA A 238 15.87 -1.05 -6.40
N GLY A 239 15.93 -0.43 -5.21
CA GLY A 239 17.19 0.00 -4.58
C GLY A 239 17.72 1.35 -5.08
N LEU A 240 16.89 2.15 -5.75
CA LEU A 240 17.24 3.52 -6.13
C LEU A 240 17.59 4.39 -4.92
N TRP A 241 16.90 4.21 -3.78
CA TRP A 241 17.20 4.92 -2.55
C TRP A 241 18.61 4.61 -2.04
N ASP A 242 18.97 3.33 -1.95
CA ASP A 242 20.30 2.88 -1.54
C ASP A 242 21.40 3.45 -2.44
N ILE A 243 21.15 3.52 -3.76
CA ILE A 243 22.07 4.15 -4.71
C ILE A 243 22.21 5.65 -4.42
N HIS A 244 21.08 6.34 -4.27
CA HIS A 244 21.07 7.77 -4.03
C HIS A 244 21.76 8.15 -2.72
N GLU A 245 21.47 7.46 -1.63
CA GLU A 245 22.11 7.67 -0.33
C GLU A 245 23.63 7.53 -0.44
N ARG A 246 24.12 6.46 -1.08
CA ARG A 246 25.57 6.25 -1.32
C ARG A 246 26.20 7.37 -2.12
N VAL A 247 25.52 7.84 -3.18
CA VAL A 247 26.01 8.95 -3.99
C VAL A 247 26.07 10.24 -3.17
N CYS A 248 25.06 10.53 -2.36
CA CYS A 248 25.03 11.68 -1.46
C CYS A 248 26.13 11.62 -0.40
N LEU A 249 26.35 10.46 0.21
CA LEU A 249 27.42 10.24 1.20
C LEU A 249 28.80 10.37 0.56
N SER A 250 29.02 9.80 -0.62
CA SER A 250 30.33 9.85 -1.30
C SER A 250 30.78 11.27 -1.62
N ARG A 251 29.86 12.21 -1.87
CA ARG A 251 30.19 13.64 -2.06
C ARG A 251 30.80 14.30 -0.84
N ARG A 252 30.57 13.74 0.36
CA ARG A 252 31.12 14.24 1.63
C ARG A 252 32.50 13.65 1.94
N LEU A 253 32.95 12.67 1.16
CA LEU A 253 34.22 11.97 1.35
C LEU A 253 35.35 12.59 0.50
N THR A 254 36.58 12.40 0.95
CA THR A 254 37.78 12.74 0.18
C THR A 254 37.91 11.87 -1.08
N PRO A 255 38.70 12.29 -2.09
CA PRO A 255 38.91 11.49 -3.30
C PRO A 255 39.45 10.08 -3.02
N ASP A 256 40.37 9.93 -2.05
CA ASP A 256 40.95 8.63 -1.68
C ASP A 256 39.91 7.72 -1.01
N GLU A 257 39.07 8.26 -0.14
CA GLU A 257 37.95 7.53 0.47
C GLU A 257 36.89 7.13 -0.57
N ARG A 258 36.66 7.96 -1.59
CA ARG A 258 35.74 7.65 -2.70
C ARG A 258 36.25 6.54 -3.60
N ALA A 259 37.56 6.45 -3.84
CA ALA A 259 38.15 5.43 -4.70
C ALA A 259 37.95 3.99 -4.16
N GLY A 260 37.73 3.84 -2.86
CA GLY A 260 37.41 2.56 -2.21
C GLY A 260 35.92 2.21 -2.16
N LEU A 261 35.02 3.14 -2.54
CA LEU A 261 33.59 2.85 -2.54
C LEU A 261 33.18 2.13 -3.83
N PRO A 262 32.34 1.08 -3.74
CA PRO A 262 31.68 0.52 -4.90
C PRO A 262 30.91 1.61 -5.63
N SER A 263 30.90 1.56 -6.96
CA SER A 263 30.19 2.51 -7.79
C SER A 263 28.67 2.46 -7.52
N ALA A 264 27.92 3.48 -7.94
CA ALA A 264 26.46 3.43 -7.94
C ALA A 264 25.89 2.19 -8.68
N SER A 265 26.70 1.65 -9.61
CA SER A 265 26.46 0.44 -10.41
C SER A 265 26.63 -0.86 -9.61
N ASP A 266 27.28 -0.80 -8.45
CA ASP A 266 27.52 -1.94 -7.57
C ASP A 266 26.44 -2.09 -6.49
N CYS A 267 25.24 -1.54 -6.73
CA CYS A 267 24.13 -1.68 -5.79
C CYS A 267 23.75 -3.16 -5.66
N ARG A 268 24.13 -3.75 -4.51
CA ARG A 268 23.87 -5.17 -4.22
C ARG A 268 22.38 -5.47 -4.22
N VAL A 269 21.56 -4.55 -3.70
CA VAL A 269 20.10 -4.70 -3.64
C VAL A 269 19.55 -4.94 -5.04
N ALA A 270 19.78 -3.99 -5.95
CA ALA A 270 19.35 -4.08 -7.34
C ALA A 270 19.73 -5.42 -7.99
N ARG A 271 21.00 -5.83 -7.87
CA ARG A 271 21.55 -7.03 -8.53
C ARG A 271 21.06 -8.35 -7.95
N GLN A 272 20.48 -8.33 -6.75
CA GLN A 272 20.02 -9.53 -6.06
C GLN A 272 18.51 -9.78 -6.22
N ILE A 273 17.77 -8.82 -6.79
CA ILE A 273 16.35 -9.01 -7.08
C ILE A 273 16.21 -9.97 -8.26
N MET A 274 15.48 -11.06 -8.05
CA MET A 274 15.36 -12.18 -9.01
C MET A 274 14.06 -12.18 -9.82
N CYS A 275 13.18 -11.20 -9.59
CA CYS A 275 11.89 -11.10 -10.26
C CYS A 275 11.79 -9.80 -11.08
N PRO A 276 10.83 -9.73 -12.02
CA PRO A 276 10.51 -8.48 -12.69
C PRO A 276 10.09 -7.40 -11.69
N VAL A 277 10.62 -6.19 -11.85
CA VAL A 277 10.32 -5.06 -10.97
C VAL A 277 9.70 -3.91 -11.76
N LEU A 278 8.59 -3.35 -11.28
CA LEU A 278 8.10 -2.05 -11.70
C LEU A 278 8.53 -0.99 -10.71
N VAL A 279 9.28 0.01 -11.18
CA VAL A 279 9.56 1.23 -10.45
C VAL A 279 8.47 2.24 -10.84
N ALA A 280 7.46 2.38 -9.98
CA ALA A 280 6.45 3.42 -10.10
C ALA A 280 6.97 4.68 -9.40
N PHE A 281 7.39 5.68 -10.18
CA PHE A 281 8.12 6.83 -9.66
C PHE A 281 7.34 8.13 -9.90
N PRO A 282 7.03 8.93 -8.88
CA PRO A 282 6.33 10.20 -9.09
C PRO A 282 7.21 11.20 -9.85
N GLU A 283 6.63 11.95 -10.77
CA GLU A 283 7.33 12.99 -11.54
C GLU A 283 8.00 14.03 -10.63
N SER A 284 7.33 14.38 -9.54
CA SER A 284 7.88 15.16 -8.43
C SER A 284 8.07 14.26 -7.21
N GLY A 285 9.31 13.81 -6.99
CA GLY A 285 9.69 12.96 -5.87
C GLY A 285 11.00 13.37 -5.22
N TRP A 286 11.47 12.56 -4.28
CA TRP A 286 12.76 12.76 -3.59
C TRP A 286 13.98 12.63 -4.51
N LEU A 287 13.83 11.91 -5.64
CA LEU A 287 14.80 11.84 -6.72
C LEU A 287 14.21 12.52 -7.95
N ARG A 288 15.04 13.20 -8.74
CA ARG A 288 14.58 13.74 -10.03
C ARG A 288 14.31 12.60 -11.01
N ALA A 289 13.21 12.72 -11.75
CA ALA A 289 12.79 11.71 -12.74
C ALA A 289 13.87 11.39 -13.79
N ASP A 290 14.66 12.39 -14.23
CA ASP A 290 15.74 12.17 -15.19
C ASP A 290 16.91 11.35 -14.61
N ILE A 291 17.17 11.50 -13.31
CA ILE A 291 18.18 10.71 -12.60
C ILE A 291 17.67 9.28 -12.42
N ALA A 292 16.41 9.12 -11.99
CA ALA A 292 15.77 7.80 -11.88
C ALA A 292 15.80 7.04 -13.21
N ALA A 293 15.42 7.71 -14.32
CA ALA A 293 15.45 7.13 -15.66
C ALA A 293 16.86 6.65 -16.07
N ARG A 294 17.90 7.43 -15.78
CA ARG A 294 19.29 7.05 -16.06
C ARG A 294 19.74 5.83 -15.24
N LEU A 295 19.38 5.78 -13.97
CA LEU A 295 19.72 4.66 -13.09
C LEU A 295 19.00 3.37 -13.51
N VAL A 296 17.70 3.44 -13.81
CA VAL A 296 16.95 2.26 -14.30
C VAL A 296 17.47 1.80 -15.66
N ALA A 297 17.81 2.72 -16.57
CA ALA A 297 18.43 2.37 -17.85
C ALA A 297 19.81 1.70 -17.66
N GLN A 298 20.53 2.01 -16.59
CA GLN A 298 21.73 1.28 -16.22
C GLN A 298 21.43 -0.12 -15.69
N MET A 299 20.46 -0.26 -14.79
CA MET A 299 20.04 -1.56 -14.24
C MET A 299 19.60 -2.53 -15.35
N LYS A 300 18.84 -2.04 -16.34
CA LYS A 300 18.45 -2.82 -17.54
C LYS A 300 19.65 -3.38 -18.31
N ARG A 301 20.76 -2.63 -18.39
CA ARG A 301 22.00 -3.09 -19.05
C ARG A 301 22.72 -4.18 -18.25
N GLU A 302 22.50 -4.22 -16.95
CA GLU A 302 23.07 -5.22 -16.03
C GLU A 302 22.16 -6.45 -15.88
N HIS A 303 21.24 -6.66 -16.83
CA HIS A 303 20.33 -7.81 -16.95
C HIS A 303 19.20 -7.89 -15.90
N LEU A 304 18.80 -6.76 -15.31
CA LEU A 304 17.61 -6.68 -14.47
C LEU A 304 16.35 -6.47 -15.33
N ASP A 305 15.32 -7.32 -15.16
CA ASP A 305 13.97 -7.08 -15.73
C ASP A 305 13.26 -6.01 -14.90
N VAL A 306 13.67 -4.75 -15.11
CA VAL A 306 13.09 -3.59 -14.41
C VAL A 306 12.37 -2.71 -15.42
N THR A 307 11.10 -2.42 -15.17
CA THR A 307 10.31 -1.42 -15.88
C THR A 307 10.28 -0.14 -15.05
N LEU A 308 10.43 1.02 -15.68
CA LEU A 308 10.20 2.32 -15.05
C LEU A 308 8.92 2.92 -15.61
N GLU A 309 8.04 3.33 -14.72
CA GLU A 309 6.86 4.11 -15.05
C GLU A 309 6.90 5.41 -14.24
N ILE A 310 6.93 6.54 -14.95
CA ILE A 310 6.93 7.86 -14.33
C ILE A 310 5.47 8.31 -14.23
N LEU A 311 4.98 8.42 -13.01
CA LEU A 311 3.62 8.84 -12.71
C LEU A 311 3.56 10.37 -12.76
N ALA A 312 2.84 10.91 -13.75
CA ALA A 312 2.69 12.35 -13.92
C ALA A 312 2.08 12.98 -12.66
N SER A 313 2.66 14.09 -12.19
CA SER A 313 2.07 14.86 -11.09
C SER A 313 0.94 15.73 -11.65
N GLN A 314 -0.31 15.30 -11.52
CA GLN A 314 -1.45 16.15 -11.86
C GLN A 314 -1.41 17.43 -11.00
N ARG A 315 -1.40 18.61 -11.64
CA ARG A 315 -1.40 19.91 -10.95
C ARG A 315 -2.77 20.18 -10.32
N GLY A 316 -2.96 19.74 -9.09
CA GLY A 316 -4.12 20.05 -8.26
C GLY A 316 -4.00 19.32 -6.92
N GLY A 317 -4.15 20.04 -5.81
CA GLY A 317 -4.00 19.44 -4.48
C GLY A 317 -4.96 18.25 -4.28
N ALA A 318 -4.41 17.17 -3.72
CA ALA A 318 -5.04 15.91 -3.31
C ALA A 318 -5.39 14.89 -4.43
N SER A 319 -4.38 14.06 -4.70
CA SER A 319 -4.37 12.65 -5.16
C SER A 319 -5.62 12.14 -5.90
N ASP A 320 -5.53 12.14 -7.23
CA ASP A 320 -6.22 11.17 -8.08
C ASP A 320 -5.26 10.00 -8.36
N ASP A 321 -4.91 9.26 -7.30
CA ASP A 321 -3.96 8.11 -7.36
C ASP A 321 -4.61 6.85 -7.93
N ALA A 322 -5.94 6.86 -8.16
CA ALA A 322 -6.70 5.72 -8.64
C ALA A 322 -6.22 5.20 -10.01
N PRO A 323 -6.06 6.03 -11.06
CA PRO A 323 -5.54 5.58 -12.36
C PRO A 323 -4.10 5.03 -12.28
N ALA A 324 -3.24 5.64 -11.45
CA ALA A 324 -1.89 5.14 -11.22
C ALA A 324 -1.89 3.76 -10.51
N SER A 325 -2.78 3.58 -9.54
CA SER A 325 -2.93 2.32 -8.79
C SER A 325 -3.49 1.19 -9.67
N ALA A 326 -4.44 1.53 -10.56
CA ALA A 326 -5.00 0.59 -11.53
C ALA A 326 -3.93 0.08 -12.51
N ALA A 327 -3.14 0.99 -13.10
CA ALA A 327 -2.04 0.62 -14.01
C ALA A 327 -1.00 -0.28 -13.34
N VAL A 328 -0.65 0.01 -12.08
CA VAL A 328 0.24 -0.83 -11.27
C VAL A 328 -0.32 -2.24 -11.08
N LEU A 329 -1.61 -2.37 -10.73
CA LEU A 329 -2.24 -3.68 -10.55
C LEU A 329 -2.46 -4.42 -11.87
N ASP A 330 -2.68 -3.71 -12.99
CA ASP A 330 -2.71 -4.31 -14.33
C ASP A 330 -1.35 -4.91 -14.70
N TRP A 331 -0.27 -4.18 -14.43
CA TRP A 331 1.09 -4.69 -14.63
C TRP A 331 1.36 -5.92 -13.77
N ILE A 332 0.98 -5.89 -12.49
CA ILE A 332 1.12 -7.05 -11.59
C ILE A 332 0.32 -8.25 -12.14
N ALA A 333 -0.96 -8.06 -12.47
CA ALA A 333 -1.82 -9.12 -12.99
C ALA A 333 -1.23 -9.76 -14.27
N ALA A 334 -0.72 -8.94 -15.19
CA ALA A 334 -0.06 -9.42 -16.39
C ALA A 334 1.19 -10.25 -16.10
N ARG A 335 2.03 -9.83 -15.15
CA ARG A 335 3.22 -10.58 -14.74
C ARG A 335 2.87 -11.90 -14.06
N LEU A 336 1.91 -11.90 -13.15
CA LEU A 336 1.44 -13.10 -12.47
C LEU A 336 0.76 -14.09 -13.42
N ALA A 337 0.06 -13.63 -14.46
CA ALA A 337 -0.51 -14.50 -15.49
C ALA A 337 0.56 -15.18 -16.36
N SER A 338 1.71 -14.53 -16.55
CA SER A 338 2.83 -15.04 -17.36
C SER A 338 3.79 -15.98 -16.59
N ALA A 339 3.69 -16.02 -15.25
CA ALA A 339 4.58 -16.82 -14.42
C ALA A 339 4.36 -18.33 -14.69
N PRO A 340 5.43 -19.11 -14.90
CA PRO A 340 5.31 -20.54 -15.15
C PRO A 340 4.72 -21.22 -13.91
N LYS A 341 3.64 -21.99 -14.08
CA LYS A 341 3.14 -22.90 -13.03
C LYS A 341 4.27 -23.88 -12.70
N LEU A 342 4.83 -23.79 -11.50
CA LEU A 342 5.72 -24.82 -10.97
C LEU A 342 4.93 -26.14 -11.01
N ARG A 343 5.34 -27.06 -11.88
CA ARG A 343 4.69 -28.38 -11.97
C ARG A 343 4.96 -29.11 -10.65
N SER A 344 3.88 -29.45 -9.95
CA SER A 344 3.85 -30.31 -8.76
C SER A 344 4.47 -31.67 -9.02
#